data_AF-A0A2Z6LHV0-F1
#
_entry.id   AF-A0A2Z6LHV0-F1
#
_cell.length_a   1.000
_cell.length_b   1.000
_cell.length_c   1.000
_cell.angle_alpha   90.00
_cell.angle_beta   90.00
_cell.angle_gamma   90.00
#
_symmetry.space_group_name_H-M   'P 1'
#
loop_
_entity.id
_entity.type
_entity.pdbx_description
1 polymer ?
#
loop_
_entity_poly.entity_id
_entity_poly.type
_entity_poly.pdbx_seq_one_letter_code
_entity_poly.pdbx_strand_id
1 'polypeptide(L)'
;MLGECSNLFYDIVLQTNISDYWVWRHDTVGGYSVRGAYKVLTTMEALNVYAASDLIWHIHVPLKVSVLAWRLWRNRLPTKDNLAARNIIPQNS
;
A
#
# COMPACT_ATOMS: atom_id res chain seq x y z
N MET A 1 17.20 14.63 7.17
CA MET A 1 15.73 14.66 7.35
C MET A 1 15.04 15.71 6.46
N LEU A 2 15.51 16.96 6.35
CA LEU A 2 14.91 17.96 5.44
C LEU A 2 15.13 17.68 3.93
N GLY A 3 16.30 17.14 3.57
CA GLY A 3 16.64 16.82 2.17
C GLY A 3 15.81 15.69 1.55
N GLU A 4 15.31 14.76 2.35
CA GLU A 4 14.46 13.66 1.86
C GLU A 4 13.05 14.14 1.51
N CYS A 5 12.52 15.12 2.26
CA CYS A 5 11.23 15.73 1.95
C CYS A 5 11.30 16.58 0.66
N SER A 6 12.45 17.17 0.34
CA SER A 6 12.61 18.00 -0.87
C SER A 6 12.36 17.23 -2.17
N ASN A 7 12.69 15.93 -2.20
CA ASN A 7 12.49 15.10 -3.39
C ASN A 7 11.00 14.84 -3.67
N LEU A 8 10.14 14.87 -2.64
CA LEU A 8 8.69 14.68 -2.80
C LEU A 8 8.01 15.88 -3.48
N PHE A 9 8.63 17.05 -3.47
CA PHE A 9 8.10 18.28 -4.06
C PHE A 9 8.72 18.65 -5.39
N TYR A 10 9.68 17.85 -5.91
CA TYR A 10 10.40 18.20 -7.15
C TYR A 10 9.47 18.27 -8.37
N ASP A 11 8.43 17.43 -8.39
CA ASP A 11 7.44 17.38 -9.47
C ASP A 11 6.24 18.33 -9.23
N ILE A 12 6.25 19.10 -8.14
CA ILE A 12 5.14 20.00 -7.79
C ILE A 12 5.45 21.42 -8.28
N VAL A 13 4.77 21.82 -9.35
CA VAL A 13 4.81 23.21 -9.85
C VAL A 13 3.78 24.04 -9.08
N LEU A 14 4.26 24.96 -8.24
CA LEU A 14 3.39 25.89 -7.50
C LEU A 14 2.80 26.94 -8.44
N GLN A 15 1.48 27.12 -8.40
CA GLN A 15 0.76 28.13 -9.17
C GLN A 15 0.40 29.32 -8.27
N THR A 16 1.21 30.39 -8.31
CA THR A 16 1.11 31.51 -7.36
C THR A 16 -0.14 32.38 -7.52
N ASN A 17 -0.85 32.28 -8.65
CA ASN A 17 -2.04 33.08 -8.97
C ASN A 17 -3.34 32.27 -8.97
N ILE A 18 -3.31 31.03 -8.49
CA ILE A 18 -4.46 30.13 -8.50
C ILE A 18 -4.71 29.68 -7.05
N SER A 19 -5.96 29.77 -6.60
CA SER A 19 -6.33 29.28 -5.28
C SER A 19 -6.33 27.76 -5.28
N ASP A 20 -5.83 27.17 -4.19
CA ASP A 20 -5.84 25.73 -4.00
C ASP A 20 -7.26 25.18 -4.00
N TYR A 21 -7.43 24.02 -4.64
CA TYR A 21 -8.68 23.26 -4.64
C TYR A 21 -8.41 21.76 -4.60
N TRP A 22 -9.36 21.01 -4.03
CA TRP A 22 -9.27 19.56 -3.91
C TRP A 22 -9.52 18.91 -5.28
N VAL A 23 -8.52 18.17 -5.77
CA VAL A 23 -8.62 17.41 -7.01
C VAL A 23 -8.61 15.92 -6.72
N TRP A 24 -9.61 15.22 -7.25
CA TRP A 24 -9.58 13.77 -7.31
C TRP A 24 -8.80 13.32 -8.54
N ARG A 25 -7.57 12.83 -8.34
CA ARG A 25 -6.66 12.47 -9.46
C ARG A 25 -7.20 11.38 -10.40
N HIS A 26 -8.12 10.53 -9.93
CA HIS A 26 -8.68 9.47 -10.74
C HIS A 26 -9.88 9.90 -11.60
N ASP A 27 -10.45 11.08 -11.35
CA ASP A 27 -11.47 11.71 -12.19
C ASP A 27 -11.45 13.22 -11.97
N THR A 28 -10.74 13.93 -12.85
CA THR A 28 -10.55 15.38 -12.77
C THR A 28 -11.77 16.17 -13.25
N VAL A 29 -12.75 15.51 -13.89
CA VAL A 29 -13.95 16.16 -14.45
C VAL A 29 -15.15 15.93 -13.55
N GLY A 30 -15.41 14.67 -13.16
CA GLY A 30 -16.50 14.29 -12.26
C GLY A 30 -16.19 14.48 -10.78
N GLY A 31 -14.91 14.69 -10.42
CA GLY A 31 -14.46 14.85 -9.05
C GLY A 31 -14.52 13.57 -8.23
N TYR A 32 -14.50 13.71 -6.91
CA TYR A 32 -14.60 12.56 -6.02
C TYR A 32 -16.04 12.03 -5.98
N SER A 33 -16.19 10.72 -6.20
CA SER A 33 -17.41 9.99 -5.88
C SER A 33 -17.06 8.71 -5.14
N VAL A 34 -17.91 8.33 -4.18
CA VAL A 34 -17.75 7.07 -3.43
C VAL A 34 -17.69 5.87 -4.38
N ARG A 35 -18.54 5.86 -5.42
CA ARG A 35 -18.55 4.82 -6.45
C ARG A 35 -17.23 4.77 -7.24
N GLY A 36 -16.70 5.92 -7.64
CA GLY A 36 -15.42 6.02 -8.35
C GLY A 36 -14.25 5.56 -7.49
N ALA A 37 -14.20 6.03 -6.24
CA ALA A 37 -13.18 5.61 -5.27
C ALA A 37 -13.22 4.10 -5.00
N TYR A 38 -14.41 3.55 -4.76
CA TYR A 38 -14.59 2.11 -4.55
C TYR A 38 -14.15 1.30 -5.77
N LYS A 39 -14.48 1.77 -6.98
CA LYS A 39 -14.03 1.12 -8.23
C LYS A 39 -12.51 1.11 -8.33
N VAL A 40 -11.84 2.26 -8.11
CA VAL A 40 -10.37 2.35 -8.16
C VAL A 40 -9.73 1.38 -7.17
N LEU A 41 -10.16 1.42 -5.91
CA LEU A 41 -9.64 0.56 -4.83
C LEU A 41 -9.82 -0.92 -5.18
N THR A 42 -11.01 -1.32 -5.61
CA THR A 42 -11.30 -2.71 -5.94
C THR A 42 -10.56 -3.19 -7.18
N THR A 43 -10.41 -2.39 -8.24
CA THR A 43 -9.58 -2.80 -9.40
C THR A 43 -8.10 -2.96 -9.08
N MET A 44 -7.55 -2.10 -8.22
CA MET A 44 -6.12 -2.07 -7.92
C MET A 44 -5.72 -3.15 -6.89
N GLU A 45 -6.60 -3.42 -5.93
CA GLU A 45 -6.40 -4.48 -4.93
C GLU A 45 -6.77 -5.86 -5.51
N ALA A 46 -7.72 -5.95 -6.45
CA ALA A 46 -8.20 -7.25 -6.92
C ALA A 46 -7.21 -8.05 -7.78
N LEU A 47 -6.37 -7.37 -8.57
CA LEU A 47 -5.51 -8.10 -9.51
C LEU A 47 -4.31 -8.79 -8.83
N ASN A 48 -3.83 -8.28 -7.70
CA ASN A 48 -2.65 -8.81 -7.02
C ASN A 48 -2.97 -9.71 -5.80
N VAL A 49 -4.10 -9.46 -5.12
CA VAL A 49 -4.45 -10.16 -3.88
C VAL A 49 -5.19 -11.47 -4.13
N TYR A 50 -6.06 -11.55 -5.13
CA TYR A 50 -6.94 -12.71 -5.32
C TYR A 50 -6.18 -13.93 -5.84
N ALA A 51 -5.29 -13.76 -6.81
CA ALA A 51 -4.48 -14.86 -7.33
C ALA A 51 -3.57 -15.49 -6.25
N ALA A 52 -2.98 -14.68 -5.38
CA ALA A 52 -2.16 -15.16 -4.27
C ALA A 52 -3.03 -15.77 -3.15
N SER A 53 -4.20 -15.19 -2.88
CA SER A 53 -5.15 -15.67 -1.86
C SER A 53 -5.70 -17.05 -2.18
N ASP A 54 -6.08 -17.31 -3.43
CA ASP A 54 -6.63 -18.60 -3.86
C ASP A 54 -5.61 -19.74 -3.69
N LEU A 55 -4.33 -19.47 -3.93
CA LEU A 55 -3.25 -20.42 -3.71
C LEU A 55 -2.97 -20.65 -2.22
N ILE A 56 -2.96 -19.58 -1.41
CA ILE A 56 -2.66 -19.65 0.03
C ILE A 56 -3.75 -20.42 0.78
N TRP A 57 -5.02 -20.23 0.43
CA TRP A 57 -6.16 -20.81 1.13
C TRP A 57 -6.74 -22.06 0.46
N HIS A 58 -5.99 -22.67 -0.47
CA HIS A 58 -6.43 -23.86 -1.18
C HIS A 58 -6.73 -25.03 -0.23
N ILE A 59 -7.82 -25.76 -0.46
CA ILE A 59 -8.33 -26.82 0.45
C ILE A 59 -7.33 -27.96 0.72
N HIS A 60 -6.43 -28.22 -0.22
CA HIS A 60 -5.38 -29.24 -0.08
C HIS A 60 -4.13 -28.75 0.68
N VAL A 61 -4.03 -27.45 0.97
CA VAL A 61 -2.93 -26.88 1.75
C VAL A 61 -3.27 -26.97 3.23
N PRO A 62 -2.44 -27.62 4.07
CA PRO A 62 -2.67 -27.63 5.50
C PRO A 62 -2.67 -26.22 6.08
N LEU A 63 -3.59 -25.95 7.01
CA LEU A 63 -3.79 -24.61 7.58
C LEU A 63 -2.52 -23.94 8.12
N LYS A 64 -1.60 -24.73 8.71
CA LYS A 64 -0.31 -24.22 9.20
C LYS A 64 0.53 -23.60 8.09
N VAL A 65 0.50 -24.19 6.89
CA VAL A 65 1.21 -23.70 5.70
C VAL A 65 0.52 -22.44 5.16
N SER A 66 -0.81 -22.43 5.07
CA SER A 66 -1.59 -21.25 4.66
C SER A 66 -1.31 -20.05 5.57
N VAL A 67 -1.31 -20.24 6.90
CA VAL A 67 -1.02 -19.17 7.85
C VAL A 67 0.42 -18.68 7.71
N LEU A 68 1.38 -19.57 7.50
CA LEU A 68 2.78 -19.19 7.26
C LEU A 68 2.92 -18.38 5.96
N ALA A 69 2.35 -18.87 4.86
CA ALA A 69 2.39 -18.21 3.55
C ALA A 69 1.68 -16.84 3.58
N TRP A 70 0.54 -16.74 4.27
CA TRP A 70 -0.15 -15.47 4.47
C TRP A 70 0.69 -14.46 5.26
N ARG A 71 1.36 -14.90 6.34
CA ARG A 71 2.28 -14.05 7.11
C ARG A 71 3.49 -13.63 6.29
N LEU A 72 4.03 -14.52 5.47
CA LEU A 72 5.13 -14.23 4.56
C LEU A 72 4.72 -13.18 3.53
N TRP A 73 3.60 -13.40 2.84
CA TRP A 73 3.08 -12.49 1.81
C TRP A 73 2.79 -11.08 2.35
N ARG A 74 2.36 -10.97 3.61
CA ARG A 74 2.14 -9.68 4.28
C ARG A 74 3.40 -9.05 4.89
N ASN A 75 4.58 -9.67 4.71
CA ASN A 75 5.83 -9.32 5.38
C ASN A 75 5.65 -9.15 6.90
N ARG A 76 4.99 -10.14 7.53
CA ARG A 76 4.67 -10.16 8.98
C ARG A 76 5.37 -11.26 9.74
N LEU A 77 6.36 -11.92 9.14
CA LEU A 77 7.20 -12.87 9.86
C LEU A 77 8.13 -12.12 10.82
N PRO A 78 8.47 -12.70 11.98
CA PRO A 78 9.37 -12.09 12.96
C PRO A 78 10.83 -12.20 12.50
N THR A 79 11.14 -11.66 11.32
CA THR A 79 12.52 -11.48 10.85
C THR A 79 13.15 -10.29 11.57
N LYS A 80 14.49 -10.26 11.65
CA LYS A 80 15.24 -9.14 12.23
C LYS A 80 14.79 -7.80 11.61
N ASP A 81 14.67 -7.75 10.30
CA ASP A 81 14.23 -6.55 9.57
C ASP A 81 12.81 -6.11 9.97
N ASN A 82 11.86 -7.04 10.09
CA ASN A 82 10.49 -6.71 10.47
C ASN A 82 10.34 -6.32 11.93
N LEU A 83 11.17 -6.89 12.81
CA LEU A 83 11.23 -6.49 14.23
C LEU A 83 11.86 -5.11 14.37
N ALA A 84 12.91 -4.82 13.61
CA ALA A 84 13.56 -3.53 13.58
C ALA A 84 12.64 -2.45 13.01
N ALA A 85 11.98 -2.70 11.87
CA ALA A 85 10.98 -1.80 11.26
C ALA A 85 9.81 -1.44 12.21
N ARG A 86 9.52 -2.30 13.20
CA ARG A 86 8.49 -2.07 14.23
C ARG A 86 9.04 -1.52 15.54
N ASN A 87 10.33 -1.18 15.59
CA ASN A 87 11.04 -0.70 16.78
C ASN A 87 10.99 -1.67 17.97
N ILE A 88 10.92 -2.98 17.70
CA ILE A 88 10.99 -4.02 18.74
C ILE A 88 12.46 -4.32 19.10
N ILE A 89 13.36 -4.25 18.11
CA ILE A 89 14.81 -4.42 18.28
C ILE A 89 15.56 -3.24 17.62
N PRO A 90 16.83 -2.97 18.01
CA PRO A 90 17.63 -1.95 17.37
C PRO A 90 17.90 -2.30 15.90
N GLN A 91 17.93 -1.28 15.02
CA GLN A 91 18.16 -1.44 13.58
C GLN A 91 19.52 -2.09 13.24
N ASN A 92 20.45 -2.10 14.19
CA ASN A 92 21.85 -2.53 14.01
C ASN A 92 22.26 -3.66 14.98
N SER A 93 21.36 -4.56 15.39
CA SER A 93 21.69 -5.71 16.26
C SER A 93 21.77 -7.02 15.50
#